data_AF-A0A0S8HR67-F1
#
_entry.id   AF-A0A0S8HR67-F1
#
_cell.length_a   1.000
_cell.length_b   1.000
_cell.length_c   1.000
_cell.angle_alpha   90.00
_cell.angle_beta   90.00
_cell.angle_gamma   90.00
#
_symmetry.space_group_name_H-M   'P 1'
#
loop_
_entity.id
_entity.type
_entity.pdbx_description
1 polymer ?
#
loop_
_entity_poly.entity_id
_entity_poly.type
_entity_poly.pdbx_seq_one_letter_code
_entity_poly.pdbx_strand_id
1 'polypeptide(L)'
;MNIKPRVNYRRLAFKHHPPICAYCGFGVPEVLEVAHMDGNRQNNHIANLVILCPNCHKMHDIDLIPTDLLRVLRDRDKRANWSKRMKDAGEKAVATRKLRKATRKAAARKAVLTRKRRAAARKAVVTRTQSYVR
;
A
#
# COMPACT_ATOMS: atom_id res chain seq x y z
N MET A 1 -13.25 39.98 -35.32
CA MET A 1 -12.26 39.36 -34.40
C MET A 1 -12.63 37.90 -34.23
N ASN A 2 -11.76 36.97 -34.62
CA ASN A 2 -12.04 35.54 -34.58
C ASN A 2 -11.77 35.01 -33.15
N ILE A 3 -12.82 34.78 -32.36
CA ILE A 3 -12.70 34.33 -30.96
C ILE A 3 -12.33 32.85 -30.98
N LYS A 4 -11.07 32.51 -30.67
CA LYS A 4 -10.66 31.11 -30.50
C LYS A 4 -11.47 30.47 -29.35
N PRO A 5 -11.95 29.22 -29.52
CA PRO A 5 -12.69 28.54 -28.47
C PRO A 5 -11.84 28.41 -27.20
N ARG A 6 -12.45 28.69 -26.04
CA ARG A 6 -11.78 28.55 -24.74
C ARG A 6 -11.48 27.07 -24.47
N VAL A 7 -10.21 26.72 -24.41
CA VAL A 7 -9.77 25.35 -24.07
C VAL A 7 -9.84 25.15 -22.57
N ASN A 8 -10.56 24.12 -22.12
CA ASN A 8 -10.50 23.66 -20.73
C ASN A 8 -9.23 22.82 -20.55
N TYR A 9 -8.12 23.48 -20.21
CA TYR A 9 -6.81 22.85 -20.03
C TYR A 9 -6.82 21.80 -18.91
N ARG A 10 -7.66 21.99 -17.88
CA ARG A 10 -7.81 21.00 -16.81
C ARG A 10 -8.36 19.70 -17.37
N ARG A 11 -9.50 19.76 -18.07
CA ARG A 11 -10.10 18.57 -18.71
C ARG A 11 -9.13 17.93 -19.70
N LEU A 12 -8.37 18.72 -20.45
CA LEU A 12 -7.35 18.23 -21.38
C LEU A 12 -6.24 17.46 -20.66
N ALA A 13 -5.65 18.03 -19.61
CA ALA A 13 -4.57 17.38 -18.88
C ALA A 13 -5.02 16.06 -18.23
N PHE A 14 -6.14 16.05 -17.52
CA PHE A 14 -6.66 14.84 -16.85
C PHE A 14 -7.12 13.75 -17.82
N LYS A 15 -7.39 14.08 -19.09
CA LYS A 15 -7.69 13.09 -20.13
C LYS A 15 -6.44 12.33 -20.59
N HIS A 16 -5.27 12.98 -20.56
CA HIS A 16 -4.04 12.48 -21.19
C HIS A 16 -2.97 12.08 -20.19
N HIS A 17 -3.00 12.62 -18.97
CA HIS A 17 -2.04 12.35 -17.90
C HIS A 17 -2.71 11.64 -16.74
N PRO A 18 -2.01 10.74 -16.03
CA PRO A 18 -2.56 10.05 -14.86
C PRO A 18 -2.91 11.07 -13.76
N PRO A 19 -4.00 10.86 -12.99
CA PRO A 19 -4.45 11.78 -11.95
C PRO A 19 -3.58 11.65 -10.68
N ILE A 20 -2.28 11.85 -10.83
CA ILE A 20 -1.28 11.83 -9.78
C ILE A 20 -0.30 12.99 -9.99
N CYS A 21 0.24 13.54 -8.91
CA CYS A 21 1.29 14.54 -8.97
C CYS A 21 2.52 13.94 -9.68
N ALA A 22 2.97 14.59 -10.75
CA ALA A 22 4.14 14.16 -11.51
C ALA A 22 5.41 14.12 -10.66
N TYR A 23 5.55 15.01 -9.67
CA TYR A 23 6.74 15.06 -8.82
C TYR A 23 6.70 14.04 -7.67
N CYS A 24 5.69 14.13 -6.78
CA CYS A 24 5.68 13.36 -5.54
C CYS A 24 4.74 12.13 -5.53
N GLY A 25 3.91 11.96 -6.57
CA GLY A 25 2.96 10.84 -6.65
C GLY A 25 1.69 10.98 -5.80
N PHE A 26 1.44 12.13 -5.17
CA PHE A 26 0.17 12.40 -4.49
C PHE A 26 -1.02 12.20 -5.45
N GLY A 27 -2.05 11.44 -5.06
CA GLY A 27 -3.05 10.90 -5.97
C GLY A 27 -4.50 11.08 -5.56
N VAL A 28 -4.85 12.24 -4.96
CA VAL A 28 -6.25 12.62 -4.67
C VAL A 28 -6.72 13.58 -5.77
N PRO A 29 -7.48 13.11 -6.78
CA PRO A 29 -7.78 13.89 -7.99
C PRO A 29 -8.43 15.26 -7.73
N GLU A 30 -9.25 15.35 -6.69
CA GLU A 30 -9.98 16.55 -6.29
C GLU A 30 -9.07 17.68 -5.81
N VAL A 31 -7.90 17.33 -5.28
CA VAL A 31 -6.90 18.27 -4.74
C VAL A 31 -5.84 18.63 -5.79
N LEU A 32 -5.73 17.85 -6.87
CA LEU A 32 -4.71 18.06 -7.89
C LEU A 32 -5.00 19.29 -8.76
N GLU A 33 -3.93 19.95 -9.18
CA GLU A 33 -3.91 21.13 -10.03
C GLU A 33 -3.16 20.83 -11.34
N VAL A 34 -3.37 21.68 -12.35
CA VAL A 34 -2.65 21.61 -13.62
C VAL A 34 -1.74 22.81 -13.71
N ALA A 35 -0.45 22.56 -13.90
CA ALA A 35 0.56 23.57 -14.12
C ALA A 35 0.97 23.63 -15.59
N HIS A 36 1.30 24.83 -16.05
CA HIS A 36 1.93 25.08 -17.35
C HIS A 36 3.44 25.14 -17.13
N MET A 37 4.17 24.20 -17.71
CA MET A 37 5.61 24.01 -17.44
C MET A 37 6.51 25.16 -17.93
N ASP A 38 6.01 25.99 -18.84
CA ASP A 38 6.66 27.19 -19.35
C ASP A 38 6.19 28.48 -18.66
N GLY A 39 5.33 28.37 -17.64
CA GLY A 39 4.70 29.51 -16.96
C GLY A 39 3.65 30.26 -17.79
N ASN A 40 3.42 29.88 -19.05
CA ASN A 40 2.50 30.56 -19.94
C ASN A 40 1.13 29.87 -19.97
N ARG A 41 0.15 30.47 -19.28
CA ARG A 41 -1.24 29.98 -19.21
C ARG A 41 -1.97 29.90 -20.56
N GLN A 42 -1.46 30.56 -21.60
CA GLN A 42 -2.04 30.50 -22.94
C GLN A 42 -1.54 29.27 -23.73
N ASN A 43 -0.41 28.68 -23.33
CA ASN A 43 0.17 27.51 -23.98
C ASN A 43 -0.48 26.21 -23.49
N ASN A 44 -1.64 25.89 -24.04
CA ASN A 44 -2.41 24.69 -23.67
C ASN A 44 -1.98 23.41 -24.41
N HIS A 45 -0.78 23.36 -25.00
CA HIS A 45 -0.26 22.12 -25.60
C HIS A 45 -0.11 21.04 -24.54
N ILE A 46 -0.55 19.80 -24.82
CA ILE A 46 -0.55 18.73 -23.82
C ILE A 46 0.84 18.43 -23.26
N ALA A 47 1.88 18.57 -24.09
CA ALA A 47 3.26 18.40 -23.68
C ALA A 47 3.75 19.49 -22.71
N ASN A 48 3.06 20.64 -22.62
CA ASN A 48 3.31 21.73 -21.68
C ASN A 48 2.52 21.61 -20.37
N LEU A 49 1.47 20.78 -20.34
CA LEU A 49 0.65 20.58 -19.15
C LEU A 49 1.22 19.45 -18.29
N VAL A 50 1.17 19.65 -16.96
CA VAL A 50 1.56 18.66 -15.97
C VAL A 50 0.60 18.69 -14.77
N ILE A 51 0.26 17.52 -14.24
CA ILE A 51 -0.61 17.39 -13.06
C ILE A 51 0.28 17.41 -11.81
N LEU A 52 -0.02 18.29 -10.85
CA LEU A 52 0.73 18.48 -9.61
C LEU A 52 -0.21 18.59 -8.40
N CYS A 53 0.28 18.28 -7.21
CA CYS A 53 -0.40 18.70 -5.97
C CYS A 53 -0.10 20.18 -5.69
N PRO A 54 -0.91 20.86 -4.84
CA PRO A 54 -0.75 22.30 -4.60
C PRO A 54 0.66 22.69 -4.17
N ASN A 55 1.28 21.89 -3.28
CA ASN A 55 2.66 22.15 -2.83
C ASN A 55 3.67 22.06 -3.97
N CYS A 56 3.60 21.00 -4.80
CA CYS A 56 4.54 20.84 -5.90
C CYS A 56 4.32 21.86 -7.02
N HIS A 57 3.08 22.29 -7.22
CA HIS A 57 2.76 23.38 -8.14
C HIS A 57 3.43 24.67 -7.68
N LYS A 58 3.28 25.06 -6.41
CA LYS A 58 3.93 26.26 -5.88
C LYS A 58 5.44 26.18 -5.90
N MET A 59 6.03 25.02 -5.61
CA MET A 59 7.48 24.83 -5.73
C MET A 59 7.96 24.92 -7.19
N HIS A 60 7.16 24.50 -8.16
CA HIS A 60 7.48 24.68 -9.57
C HIS A 60 7.34 26.15 -10.01
N ASP A 61 6.27 26.85 -9.59
CA ASP A 61 6.03 28.26 -9.91
C ASP A 61 7.18 29.19 -9.45
N ILE A 62 8.00 28.75 -8.48
CA ILE A 62 9.16 29.48 -7.92
C ILE A 62 10.50 28.82 -8.27
N ASP A 63 10.54 27.97 -9.29
CA ASP A 63 11.73 27.29 -9.81
C ASP A 63 12.48 26.36 -8.83
N LEU A 64 11.88 26.01 -7.69
CA LEU A 64 12.43 25.01 -6.78
C LEU A 64 12.33 23.59 -7.34
N ILE A 65 11.33 23.34 -8.18
CA ILE A 65 11.24 22.13 -9.01
C ILE A 65 11.47 22.54 -10.47
N PRO A 66 12.60 22.14 -11.09
CA PRO A 66 12.90 22.47 -12.47
C PRO A 66 11.92 21.84 -13.47
N THR A 67 11.62 22.56 -14.54
CA THR A 67 10.74 22.09 -15.64
C THR A 67 11.24 20.77 -16.25
N ASP A 68 12.53 20.64 -16.49
CA ASP A 68 13.10 19.45 -17.14
C ASP A 68 12.92 18.20 -16.27
N LEU A 69 13.01 18.35 -14.94
CA LEU A 69 12.72 17.28 -14.01
C LEU A 69 11.24 16.88 -14.06
N LEU A 70 10.32 17.84 -14.14
CA LEU A 70 8.88 17.55 -14.28
C LEU A 70 8.55 16.83 -15.59
N ARG A 71 9.19 17.18 -16.70
CA ARG A 71 9.02 16.47 -17.99
C ARG A 71 9.36 14.99 -17.83
N VAL A 72 10.54 14.69 -17.28
CA VAL A 72 11.00 13.32 -17.05
C VAL A 72 10.08 12.59 -16.07
N LEU A 73 9.74 13.22 -14.95
CA LEU A 73 8.94 12.57 -13.91
C LEU A 73 7.48 12.38 -14.32
N ARG A 74 6.87 13.28 -15.09
CA ARG A 74 5.51 13.13 -15.62
C ARG A 74 5.37 11.84 -16.43
N ASP A 75 6.31 11.62 -17.34
CA ASP A 75 6.26 10.52 -18.31
C ASP A 75 6.77 9.18 -17.72
N ARG A 76 7.42 9.24 -16.55
CA ARG A 76 7.83 8.05 -15.80
C ARG A 76 6.65 7.31 -15.17
N ASP A 77 6.62 5.99 -15.35
CA ASP A 77 5.71 5.08 -14.64
C ASP A 77 5.98 5.10 -13.12
N LYS A 78 4.96 5.45 -12.33
CA LYS A 78 5.04 5.56 -10.87
C LYS A 78 4.35 4.36 -10.23
N ARG A 79 5.14 3.32 -9.95
CA ARG A 79 4.69 2.15 -9.19
C ARG A 79 5.14 2.24 -7.74
N ALA A 80 4.21 2.12 -6.81
CA ALA A 80 4.52 2.07 -5.39
C ALA A 80 5.23 0.74 -5.06
N ASN A 81 6.42 0.85 -4.46
CA ASN A 81 7.12 -0.31 -3.90
C ASN A 81 6.85 -0.39 -2.39
N TRP A 82 5.80 -1.13 -2.01
CA TRP A 82 5.40 -1.28 -0.61
C TRP A 82 6.38 -2.08 0.24
N SER A 83 7.23 -2.92 -0.36
CA SER A 83 8.21 -3.69 0.41
C SER A 83 9.24 -2.77 1.09
N LYS A 84 9.64 -1.68 0.41
CA LYS A 84 10.51 -0.65 1.00
C LYS A 84 9.91 -0.03 2.27
N ARG A 85 8.60 0.24 2.27
CA ARG A 85 7.91 0.80 3.45
C ARG A 85 7.76 -0.23 4.56
N MET A 86 7.43 -1.47 4.21
CA MET A 86 7.15 -2.54 5.17
C MET A 86 8.41 -3.08 5.87
N LYS A 87 9.60 -2.83 5.33
CA LYS A 87 10.89 -3.24 5.93
C LYS A 87 10.88 -4.74 6.29
N ASP A 88 11.13 -5.08 7.55
CA ASP A 88 11.18 -6.45 8.07
C ASP A 88 9.84 -6.93 8.68
N ALA A 89 8.76 -6.14 8.60
CA ALA A 89 7.48 -6.48 9.20
C ALA A 89 6.89 -7.78 8.62
N GLY A 90 7.07 -8.01 7.31
CA GLY A 90 6.64 -9.24 6.65
C GLY A 90 7.38 -10.47 7.16
N GLU A 91 8.71 -10.38 7.26
CA GLU A 91 9.56 -11.46 7.78
C GLU A 91 9.24 -11.79 9.24
N LYS A 92 9.12 -10.75 10.09
CA LYS A 92 8.70 -10.88 11.50
C LYS A 92 7.31 -11.50 11.64
N ALA A 93 6.37 -11.13 10.76
CA ALA A 93 5.03 -11.72 10.76
C ALA A 93 5.08 -13.21 10.37
N VAL A 94 5.87 -13.58 9.36
CA VAL A 94 6.07 -14.99 8.96
C VAL A 94 6.72 -15.79 10.08
N ALA A 95 7.79 -15.28 10.71
CA ALA A 95 8.46 -15.93 11.84
C ALA A 95 7.49 -16.15 13.01
N THR A 96 6.73 -15.12 13.37
CA THR A 96 5.71 -15.19 14.42
C THR A 96 4.63 -16.24 14.10
N ARG A 97 4.16 -16.30 12.84
CA ARG A 97 3.17 -17.30 12.39
C ARG A 97 3.73 -18.73 12.50
N LYS A 98 4.98 -18.96 12.10
CA LYS A 98 5.67 -20.25 12.24
C LYS A 98 5.77 -20.68 13.71
N LEU A 99 6.24 -19.78 14.57
CA LEU A 99 6.34 -20.04 16.01
C LEU A 99 4.98 -20.37 16.63
N ARG A 100 3.95 -19.55 16.37
CA ARG A 100 2.58 -19.78 16.86
C ARG A 100 1.97 -21.09 16.34
N LYS A 101 2.32 -21.52 15.13
CA LYS A 101 1.89 -22.83 14.59
C LYS A 101 2.57 -23.97 15.35
N ALA A 102 3.87 -23.86 15.61
CA ALA A 102 4.64 -24.86 16.36
C ALA A 102 4.15 -24.98 17.81
N THR A 103 3.95 -23.88 18.52
CA THR A 103 3.47 -23.87 19.92
C THR A 103 2.08 -24.47 20.04
N ARG A 104 1.14 -24.10 19.14
CA ARG A 104 -0.20 -24.72 19.11
C ARG A 104 -0.14 -26.23 18.86
N LYS A 105 0.71 -26.69 17.93
CA LYS A 105 0.89 -28.12 17.65
C LYS A 105 1.43 -28.88 18.87
N ALA A 106 2.41 -28.29 19.58
CA ALA A 106 2.96 -28.87 20.80
C ALA A 106 1.91 -28.95 21.92
N ALA A 107 1.13 -27.88 22.13
CA ALA A 107 0.04 -27.86 23.09
C ALA A 107 -1.02 -28.92 22.78
N ALA A 108 -1.42 -29.08 21.52
CA ALA A 108 -2.36 -30.10 21.10
C ALA A 108 -1.84 -31.52 21.38
N ARG A 109 -0.57 -31.81 21.06
CA ARG A 109 0.06 -33.10 21.37
C ARG A 109 0.08 -33.39 22.87
N LYS A 110 0.45 -32.39 23.69
CA LYS A 110 0.43 -32.50 25.16
C LYS A 110 -0.97 -32.83 25.67
N ALA A 111 -2.00 -32.13 25.17
CA ALA A 111 -3.38 -32.37 25.55
C ALA A 111 -3.85 -33.80 25.21
N VAL A 112 -3.50 -34.33 24.03
CA VAL A 112 -3.80 -35.72 23.64
C VAL A 112 -3.15 -36.72 24.58
N LEU A 113 -1.86 -36.55 24.90
CA LEU A 113 -1.15 -37.43 25.84
C LEU A 113 -1.77 -37.41 27.24
N THR A 114 -2.11 -36.22 27.75
CA THR A 114 -2.80 -36.09 29.05
C THR A 114 -4.15 -36.78 29.05
N ARG A 115 -4.94 -36.68 27.96
CA ARG A 115 -6.22 -37.38 27.83
C ARG A 115 -6.03 -38.90 27.86
N LYS A 116 -5.04 -39.44 27.13
CA LYS A 116 -4.71 -40.88 27.15
C LYS A 116 -4.30 -41.36 28.56
N ARG A 117 -3.42 -40.61 29.26
CA ARG A 117 -3.01 -40.94 30.63
C ARG A 117 -4.20 -40.94 31.60
N ARG A 118 -5.07 -39.92 31.53
CA ARG A 118 -6.29 -39.85 32.36
C ARG A 118 -7.26 -41.00 32.08
N ALA A 119 -7.42 -41.39 30.82
CA ALA A 119 -8.26 -42.53 30.45
C ALA A 119 -7.70 -43.85 31.01
N ALA A 120 -6.38 -44.08 30.88
CA ALA A 120 -5.72 -45.25 31.45
C ALA A 120 -5.84 -45.29 32.99
N ALA A 121 -5.60 -44.17 33.67
CA ALA A 121 -5.76 -44.06 35.11
C ALA A 121 -7.21 -44.35 35.56
N ARG A 122 -8.21 -43.78 34.87
CA ARG A 122 -9.63 -44.07 35.12
C ARG A 122 -9.95 -45.56 34.93
N LYS A 123 -9.45 -46.18 33.85
CA LYS A 123 -9.65 -47.61 33.59
C LYS A 123 -9.05 -48.47 34.71
N ALA A 124 -7.84 -48.15 35.16
CA ALA A 124 -7.16 -48.85 36.25
C ALA A 124 -7.91 -48.74 37.59
N VAL A 125 -8.48 -47.56 37.89
CA VAL A 125 -9.32 -47.37 39.09
C VAL A 125 -10.56 -48.24 39.00
N VAL A 126 -11.29 -48.22 37.88
CA VAL A 126 -12.50 -49.04 37.68
C VAL A 126 -12.20 -50.53 37.82
N THR A 127 -11.13 -51.02 37.20
CA THR A 127 -10.74 -52.44 37.32
C THR A 127 -10.40 -52.82 38.76
N ARG A 128 -9.69 -51.95 39.49
CA ARG A 128 -9.31 -52.19 40.89
C ARG A 128 -10.53 -52.20 41.83
N THR A 129 -11.50 -51.32 41.62
CA THR A 129 -12.75 -51.33 42.40
C THR A 129 -13.57 -52.60 42.12
N GLN A 130 -13.59 -53.08 40.88
CA GLN A 130 -14.37 -54.25 40.49
C GLN A 130 -13.80 -55.57 41.03
N SER A 131 -12.48 -55.63 41.24
CA SER A 131 -11.81 -56.76 41.91
C SER A 131 -11.99 -56.80 43.43
N TYR A 132 -12.45 -55.72 44.07
CA TYR A 132 -12.65 -55.67 45.53
C TYR A 132 -14.10 -56.04 45.95
N VAL A 133 -15.02 -56.10 44.99
CA VAL A 133 -16.45 -56.39 45.20
C VAL A 133 -16.78 -57.86 44.84
N ARG A 134 -15.75 -58.67 44.59
CA ARG A 134 -15.84 -60.10 44.25
C ARG A 134 -15.10 -60.92 45.30
#